data_AF-A0A7K4KZA0-F1
#
_entry.id   AF-A0A7K4KZA0-F1
#
_cell.length_a   1.000
_cell.length_b   1.000
_cell.length_c   1.000
_cell.angle_alpha   90.00
_cell.angle_beta   90.00
_cell.angle_gamma   90.00
#
_symmetry.space_group_name_H-M   'P 1'
#
loop_
_entity.id
_entity.type
_entity.pdbx_description
1 polymer ?
#
loop_
_entity_poly.entity_id
_entity_poly.type
_entity_poly.pdbx_seq_one_letter_code
_entity_poly.pdbx_strand_id
1 'polypeptide(L)'
;EEEEAAPDLVAFAGSCTLHGLSHVFVEGGAGARQALWALAVLLSLCAFLYQVADRVACYLQYPHVTLLREEQSAAMTFPAVTFCNVNRVRLSQLSPHDLLYLAPLVAYEPGLAPGFAPRRPEP
;
A
#
# COMPACT_ATOMS: atom_id res chain seq x y z
N GLU A 1 4.92 -46.03 -45.16
CA GLU A 1 4.70 -46.44 -43.76
C GLU A 1 5.51 -45.47 -42.92
N GLU A 2 4.86 -44.43 -42.40
CA GLU A 2 5.49 -43.50 -41.45
C GLU A 2 5.42 -44.16 -40.08
N GLU A 3 6.52 -44.76 -39.66
CA GLU A 3 6.71 -45.19 -38.28
C GLU A 3 6.91 -43.92 -37.44
N GLU A 4 5.84 -43.48 -36.78
CA GLU A 4 5.85 -42.39 -35.81
C GLU A 4 6.77 -42.78 -34.65
N ALA A 5 8.07 -42.52 -34.82
CA ALA A 5 9.08 -42.77 -33.80
C ALA A 5 8.76 -41.92 -32.57
N ALA A 6 8.59 -42.59 -31.42
CA ALA A 6 8.37 -41.92 -30.15
C ALA A 6 9.41 -40.81 -29.94
N PRO A 7 9.01 -39.65 -29.39
CA PRO A 7 9.94 -38.53 -29.22
C PRO A 7 11.13 -38.95 -28.36
N ASP A 8 12.33 -38.78 -28.90
CA ASP A 8 13.57 -39.06 -28.18
C ASP A 8 13.78 -37.99 -27.09
N LEU A 9 13.32 -38.33 -25.89
CA LEU A 9 13.45 -37.53 -24.68
C LEU A 9 14.92 -37.24 -24.33
N VAL A 10 15.85 -38.11 -24.72
CA VAL A 10 17.28 -37.92 -24.44
C VAL A 10 17.86 -36.86 -25.38
N ALA A 11 17.57 -36.94 -26.68
CA ALA A 11 17.92 -35.89 -27.63
C ALA A 11 17.29 -34.53 -27.25
N PHE A 12 16.03 -34.53 -26.82
CA PHE A 12 15.37 -33.33 -26.33
C PHE A 12 16.08 -32.75 -25.10
N ALA A 13 16.32 -33.57 -24.06
CA ALA A 13 16.97 -33.13 -22.82
C ALA A 13 18.39 -32.62 -23.06
N GLY A 14 19.12 -33.20 -24.02
CA GLY A 14 20.45 -32.76 -24.43
C GLY A 14 20.46 -31.45 -25.22
N SER A 15 19.38 -31.12 -25.94
CA SER A 15 19.25 -29.88 -26.73
C SER A 15 18.60 -28.71 -25.98
N CYS A 16 17.94 -28.98 -24.85
CA CYS A 16 17.24 -27.96 -24.08
C CYS A 16 18.19 -27.09 -23.24
N THR A 17 17.75 -25.89 -22.87
CA THR A 17 18.49 -24.97 -21.98
C THR A 17 18.17 -25.17 -20.49
N LEU A 18 17.30 -26.13 -20.16
CA LEU A 18 16.96 -26.45 -18.78
C LEU A 18 18.14 -27.16 -18.12
N HIS A 19 18.77 -26.48 -17.17
CA HIS A 19 19.95 -27.00 -16.50
C HIS A 19 19.60 -28.27 -15.70
N GLY A 20 20.43 -29.29 -15.84
CA GLY A 20 20.28 -30.56 -15.13
C GLY A 20 19.38 -31.59 -15.82
N LEU A 21 18.57 -31.22 -16.83
CA LEU A 21 17.69 -32.17 -17.51
C LEU A 21 18.46 -33.23 -18.31
N SER A 22 19.56 -32.82 -18.96
CA SER A 22 20.48 -33.71 -19.67
C SER A 22 21.22 -34.71 -18.76
N HIS A 23 21.23 -34.48 -17.44
CA HIS A 23 21.78 -35.42 -16.46
C HIS A 23 20.72 -36.38 -15.91
N VAL A 24 19.44 -36.07 -16.08
CA VAL A 24 18.31 -36.92 -15.71
C VAL A 24 18.05 -37.95 -16.80
N PHE A 25 18.03 -37.52 -18.06
CA PHE A 25 17.80 -38.37 -19.23
C PHE A 25 19.12 -38.63 -19.96
N VAL A 26 19.67 -39.84 -19.80
CA VAL A 26 20.92 -40.29 -20.41
C VAL A 26 20.68 -41.64 -21.09
N GLU A 27 21.29 -41.85 -22.27
CA GLU A 27 21.28 -43.15 -22.93
C GLU A 27 21.99 -44.20 -22.04
N GLY A 28 21.29 -45.26 -21.65
CA GLY A 28 21.84 -46.33 -20.79
C GLY A 28 21.09 -46.62 -19.49
N GLY A 29 19.96 -45.96 -19.23
CA GLY A 29 19.00 -46.35 -18.18
C GLY A 29 19.09 -45.57 -16.85
N ALA A 30 18.23 -45.95 -15.90
CA ALA A 30 18.07 -45.27 -14.62
C ALA A 30 19.05 -45.79 -13.56
N GLY A 31 20.01 -44.96 -13.15
CA GLY A 31 20.93 -45.22 -12.04
C GLY A 31 20.71 -44.29 -10.85
N ALA A 32 21.40 -44.56 -9.74
CA ALA A 32 21.33 -43.73 -8.53
C ALA A 32 21.73 -42.27 -8.78
N ARG A 33 22.68 -42.04 -9.71
CA ARG A 33 23.10 -40.69 -10.10
C ARG A 33 21.97 -39.92 -10.78
N GLN A 34 21.23 -40.53 -11.68
CA GLN A 34 20.09 -39.92 -12.38
C GLN A 34 18.95 -39.62 -11.41
N ALA A 35 18.70 -40.52 -10.44
CA ALA A 35 17.72 -40.28 -9.38
C ALA A 35 18.11 -39.07 -8.50
N LEU A 36 19.40 -38.93 -8.16
CA LEU A 36 19.91 -37.75 -7.43
C LEU A 36 19.75 -36.47 -8.25
N TRP A 37 20.05 -36.50 -9.56
CA TRP A 37 19.82 -35.36 -10.44
C TRP A 37 18.34 -35.01 -10.56
N ALA A 38 17.47 -36.01 -10.70
CA ALA A 38 16.03 -35.80 -10.78
C ALA A 38 15.49 -35.17 -9.48
N LEU A 39 15.94 -35.66 -8.33
CA LEU A 39 15.61 -35.08 -7.03
C LEU A 39 16.11 -33.65 -6.93
N ALA A 40 17.36 -33.37 -7.33
CA ALA A 40 17.91 -32.02 -7.29
C ALA A 40 17.14 -31.05 -8.21
N VAL A 41 16.80 -31.47 -9.43
CA VAL A 41 15.98 -30.67 -10.36
C VAL A 41 14.60 -30.42 -9.78
N LEU A 42 13.93 -31.44 -9.24
CA LEU A 42 12.60 -31.29 -8.61
C LEU A 42 12.65 -30.36 -7.40
N LEU A 43 13.62 -30.52 -6.50
CA LEU A 43 13.80 -29.63 -5.35
C LEU A 43 14.06 -28.19 -5.80
N SER A 44 14.89 -28.00 -6.82
CA SER A 44 15.18 -26.66 -7.36
C SER A 44 13.93 -26.02 -7.97
N LEU A 45 13.11 -26.79 -8.70
CA LEU A 45 11.85 -26.33 -9.28
C LEU A 45 10.83 -25.97 -8.20
N CYS A 46 10.66 -26.82 -7.18
CA CYS A 46 9.76 -26.55 -6.06
C CYS A 46 10.17 -25.28 -5.31
N ALA A 47 11.46 -25.12 -5.03
CA ALA A 47 11.99 -23.93 -4.36
C ALA A 47 11.79 -22.68 -5.21
N PHE A 48 12.01 -22.76 -6.52
CA PHE A 48 11.77 -21.67 -7.45
C PHE A 48 10.29 -21.25 -7.47
N LEU A 49 9.37 -22.21 -7.64
CA LEU A 49 7.93 -21.94 -7.68
C LEU A 49 7.42 -21.34 -6.37
N TYR A 50 7.89 -21.85 -5.23
CA TYR A 50 7.58 -21.29 -3.91
C TYR A 50 8.01 -19.83 -3.80
N GLN A 51 9.27 -19.53 -4.19
CA GLN A 51 9.79 -18.17 -4.16
C GLN A 51 9.01 -17.23 -5.09
N VAL A 52 8.70 -17.68 -6.31
CA VAL A 52 7.92 -16.87 -7.26
C VAL A 52 6.53 -16.58 -6.72
N ALA A 53 5.83 -17.59 -6.19
CA ALA A 53 4.50 -17.39 -5.62
C ALA A 53 4.51 -16.40 -4.44
N ASP A 54 5.48 -16.54 -3.53
CA ASP A 54 5.66 -15.63 -2.40
C ASP A 54 5.93 -14.19 -2.87
N ARG A 55 6.81 -14.00 -3.86
CA ARG A 55 7.11 -12.68 -4.42
C ARG A 55 5.92 -12.07 -5.16
N VAL A 56 5.15 -12.86 -5.91
CA VAL A 56 3.92 -12.40 -6.58
C VAL A 56 2.88 -11.97 -5.55
N ALA A 57 2.67 -12.76 -4.49
CA ALA A 57 1.77 -12.41 -3.41
C ALA A 57 2.19 -11.11 -2.72
N CYS A 58 3.48 -10.93 -2.44
CA CYS A 58 4.04 -9.70 -1.87
C CYS A 58 3.86 -8.49 -2.81
N TYR A 59 4.09 -8.65 -4.11
CA TYR A 59 3.87 -7.59 -5.10
C TYR A 59 2.41 -7.13 -5.12
N LEU A 60 1.47 -8.07 -5.09
CA LEU A 60 0.03 -7.80 -5.10
C LEU A 60 -0.50 -7.18 -3.78
N GLN A 61 0.31 -7.15 -2.72
CA GLN A 61 -0.02 -6.39 -1.50
C GLN A 61 0.25 -4.88 -1.67
N TYR A 62 0.89 -4.46 -2.75
CA TYR A 62 1.26 -3.07 -3.03
C TYR A 62 1.95 -2.35 -1.85
N PRO A 63 2.99 -2.94 -1.22
CA PRO A 63 3.71 -2.27 -0.16
C PRO A 63 4.48 -1.06 -0.71
N HIS A 64 4.48 0.04 0.04
CA HIS A 64 5.25 1.24 -0.28
C HIS A 64 6.12 1.66 0.90
N VAL A 65 7.28 2.24 0.60
CA VAL A 65 8.20 2.78 1.60
C VAL A 65 8.35 4.29 1.39
N THR A 66 8.29 5.07 2.46
CA THR A 66 8.52 6.50 2.42
C THR A 66 9.96 6.79 2.83
N LEU A 67 10.69 7.49 1.95
CA LEU A 67 12.06 7.92 2.23
C LEU A 67 12.02 9.39 2.63
N LEU A 68 12.40 9.70 3.87
CA LEU A 68 12.47 11.07 4.39
C LEU A 68 13.88 11.62 4.20
N ARG A 69 13.97 12.85 3.69
CA ARG A 69 15.21 13.61 3.56
C ARG A 69 15.04 14.99 4.15
N GLU A 70 16.06 15.43 4.85
CA GLU A 70 16.22 16.81 5.27
C GLU A 70 17.19 17.47 4.29
N GLU A 71 16.73 18.49 3.59
CA GLU A 71 17.52 19.23 2.61
C GLU A 71 17.50 20.72 2.96
N GLN A 72 18.68 21.34 2.96
CA GLN A 72 18.80 22.77 3.23
C GLN A 72 18.53 23.56 1.96
N SER A 73 17.55 24.46 2.01
CA SER A 73 17.21 25.36 0.89
C SER A 73 17.65 26.79 1.18
N ALA A 74 18.30 27.44 0.22
CA ALA A 74 18.71 28.84 0.33
C ALA A 74 17.51 29.82 0.33
N ALA A 75 16.35 29.39 -0.16
CA ALA A 75 15.11 30.14 -0.14
C ALA A 75 13.91 29.19 0.00
N MET A 76 12.89 29.59 0.75
CA MET A 76 11.67 28.79 0.95
C MET A 76 10.44 29.70 0.88
N THR A 77 9.34 29.19 0.33
CA THR A 77 8.07 29.92 0.27
C THR A 77 7.55 30.14 1.69
N PHE A 78 7.33 31.40 2.07
CA PHE A 78 6.73 31.72 3.36
C PHE A 78 5.30 31.14 3.42
N PRO A 79 4.93 30.38 4.47
CA PRO A 79 3.65 29.71 4.53
C PRO A 79 2.51 30.69 4.77
N ALA A 80 1.28 30.29 4.45
CA ALA A 80 0.09 31.01 4.89
C ALA A 80 0.01 30.94 6.42
N VAL A 81 -0.07 32.11 7.06
CA VAL A 81 -0.27 32.22 8.51
C VAL A 81 -1.73 32.59 8.76
N THR A 82 -2.52 31.62 9.21
CA THR A 82 -3.91 31.85 9.61
C THR A 82 -3.97 32.03 11.12
N PHE A 83 -4.41 33.20 11.57
CA PHE A 83 -4.70 33.46 12.97
C PHE A 83 -6.18 33.81 13.12
N CYS A 84 -6.79 33.33 14.19
CA CYS A 84 -8.16 33.63 14.54
C CYS A 84 -8.21 34.22 15.94
N ASN A 85 -9.15 35.13 16.15
CA ASN A 85 -9.46 35.58 17.50
C ASN A 85 -10.03 34.40 18.30
N VAL A 86 -9.52 34.17 19.51
CA VAL A 86 -10.08 33.16 20.44
C VAL A 86 -11.51 33.49 20.84
N ASN A 87 -11.89 34.76 20.75
CA ASN A 87 -13.25 35.18 20.90
C ASN A 87 -14.10 34.64 19.75
N ARG A 88 -14.94 33.64 20.06
CA ARG A 88 -15.78 32.92 19.10
C ARG A 88 -16.94 33.76 18.58
N VAL A 89 -17.47 34.66 19.42
CA VAL A 89 -18.64 35.47 19.07
C VAL A 89 -18.46 36.89 19.58
N ARG A 90 -18.73 37.87 18.72
CA ARG A 90 -18.76 39.27 19.13
C ARG A 90 -20.11 39.57 19.76
N LEU A 91 -20.17 39.69 21.09
CA LEU A 91 -21.40 39.98 21.83
C LEU A 91 -22.15 41.22 21.31
N SER A 92 -21.45 42.24 20.82
CA SER A 92 -22.08 43.45 20.27
C SER A 92 -22.76 43.27 18.90
N GLN A 93 -22.61 42.11 18.27
CA GLN A 93 -23.24 41.78 16.99
C GLN A 93 -24.34 40.72 17.12
N LEU A 94 -24.55 40.19 18.33
CA LEU A 94 -25.52 39.14 18.62
C LEU A 94 -26.93 39.70 18.64
N SER A 95 -27.82 39.24 17.75
CA SER A 95 -29.24 39.58 17.82
C SER A 95 -30.00 38.69 18.81
N PRO A 96 -31.21 39.07 19.26
CA PRO A 96 -32.04 38.21 20.09
C PRO A 96 -32.38 36.87 19.42
N HIS A 97 -32.48 36.85 18.09
CA HIS A 97 -32.76 35.61 17.34
C HIS A 97 -31.55 34.66 17.34
N ASP A 98 -30.32 35.20 17.33
CA ASP A 98 -29.10 34.39 17.36
C ASP A 98 -28.91 33.67 18.71
N LEU A 99 -29.45 34.23 19.80
CA LEU A 99 -29.40 33.61 21.13
C LEU A 99 -30.14 32.27 21.18
N LEU A 100 -31.13 32.04 20.31
CA LEU A 100 -31.83 30.76 20.23
C LEU A 100 -30.88 29.60 19.90
N TYR A 101 -29.82 29.87 19.14
CA TYR A 101 -28.87 28.84 18.67
C TYR A 101 -27.48 28.96 19.32
N LEU A 102 -27.08 30.17 19.71
CA LEU A 102 -25.74 30.46 20.23
C LEU A 102 -25.67 30.57 21.75
N ALA A 103 -26.79 30.44 22.48
CA ALA A 103 -26.84 30.54 23.94
C ALA A 103 -25.75 29.72 24.69
N PRO A 104 -25.47 28.45 24.32
CA PRO A 104 -24.42 27.67 25.00
C PRO A 104 -23.01 28.24 24.80
N LEU A 105 -22.77 28.98 23.70
CA LEU A 105 -21.47 29.56 23.39
C LEU A 105 -21.20 30.88 24.13
N VAL A 106 -22.24 31.51 24.67
CA VAL A 106 -22.15 32.78 25.40
C VAL A 106 -22.58 32.65 26.86
N ALA A 107 -22.66 31.41 27.37
CA ALA A 107 -23.10 31.08 28.72
C ALA A 107 -24.43 31.76 29.09
N TYR A 108 -25.36 31.85 28.13
CA TYR A 108 -26.69 32.38 28.34
C TYR A 108 -27.65 31.23 28.70
N GLU A 109 -28.36 31.36 29.82
CA GLU A 109 -29.46 30.47 30.16
C GLU A 109 -30.82 31.11 29.84
N PRO A 110 -31.75 30.38 29.18
CA PRO A 110 -33.12 30.85 28.94
C PRO A 110 -33.82 31.20 30.27
N GLY A 111 -34.28 32.44 30.42
CA GLY A 111 -34.95 32.92 31.63
C GLY A 111 -34.08 33.77 32.55
N LEU A 112 -32.77 33.87 32.31
CA LEU A 112 -31.90 34.86 32.93
C LEU A 112 -31.81 36.12 32.05
N ALA A 113 -31.65 37.30 32.66
CA ALA A 113 -31.27 38.49 31.91
C ALA A 113 -29.83 38.30 31.39
N PRO A 114 -29.57 38.43 30.07
CA PRO A 114 -28.21 38.33 29.58
C PRO A 114 -27.37 39.44 30.22
N GLY A 115 -26.18 39.11 30.75
CA GLY A 115 -25.22 40.08 31.28
C GLY A 115 -24.62 41.01 30.21
N PHE A 116 -25.21 41.04 29.01
CA PHE A 116 -24.83 41.82 27.85
C PHE A 116 -26.10 42.26 27.11
N ALA A 117 -26.06 43.43 26.48
CA ALA A 117 -27.17 43.90 25.65
C ALA A 117 -27.01 43.34 24.22
N PRO A 118 -27.94 42.49 23.73
CA PRO A 118 -27.92 42.07 22.33
C PRO A 118 -28.19 43.26 21.40
N ARG A 119 -27.71 43.17 20.16
CA ARG A 119 -27.93 44.15 19.10
C ARG A 119 -29.43 44.30 18.87
N ARG A 120 -29.92 45.54 18.79
CA ARG A 120 -31.32 45.80 18.45
C ARG A 120 -31.63 45.28 17.03
N PRO A 121 -32.82 44.74 16.79
CA PRO A 121 -33.26 44.47 15.42
C PRO A 121 -33.25 45.77 14.61
N GLU A 122 -32.70 45.70 13.40
CA GLU A 122 -32.81 46.78 12.41
C GLU A 122 -34.29 46.90 11.99
N PRO A 123 -34.79 48.13 11.70
CA PRO A 123 -36.17 48.38 11.27
C PRO A 123 -36.49 47.80 9.89
#